data_AF-A0A7X1NAC8-F1
#
_entry.id   AF-A0A7X1NAC8-F1
#
_cell.length_a   1.000
_cell.length_b   1.000
_cell.length_c   1.000
_cell.angle_alpha   90.00
_cell.angle_beta   90.00
_cell.angle_gamma   90.00
#
_symmetry.space_group_name_H-M   'P 1'
#
loop_
_entity.id
_entity.type
_entity.pdbx_description
1 polymer ?
#
loop_
_entity_poly.entity_id
_entity_poly.type
_entity_poly.pdbx_seq_one_letter_code
_entity_poly.pdbx_strand_id
1 'polypeptide(L)'
;MTGRAEYVDAAERVAAFIESKLKDSFIPKWDYAAAGDQEPLDSSAGAITAYGLVRLARVTKNVRYLQLAHSILDTLSAQCLASPDADSILAHATADLPHGLGIDESTAYGDFYFLKALLALRDAMSNGAAS
;
A
#
# COMPACT_ATOMS: atom_id res chain seq x y z
N MET A 1 -2.09 20.89 6.52
CA MET A 1 -1.72 19.80 7.47
C MET A 1 -1.60 20.41 8.86
N THR A 2 -1.92 19.68 9.92
CA THR A 2 -2.00 20.21 11.30
C THR A 2 -0.64 20.44 11.97
N GLY A 3 0.44 19.83 11.46
CA GLY A 3 1.80 19.96 12.06
C GLY A 3 1.97 19.28 13.43
N ARG A 4 1.00 18.47 13.84
CA ARG A 4 0.93 17.85 15.17
C ARG A 4 1.76 16.57 15.24
N ALA A 5 2.69 16.51 16.21
CA ALA A 5 3.64 15.41 16.36
C ALA A 5 2.94 14.07 16.66
N GLU A 6 1.86 14.08 17.43
CA GLU A 6 1.13 12.88 17.80
C GLU A 6 0.56 12.10 16.60
N TYR A 7 0.32 12.78 15.46
CA TYR A 7 -0.12 12.15 14.22
C TYR A 7 1.02 11.48 13.46
N VAL A 8 2.23 12.05 13.54
CA VAL A 8 3.43 11.43 12.99
C VAL A 8 3.75 10.18 13.80
N ASP A 9 3.78 10.29 15.13
CA ASP A 9 4.06 9.15 16.01
C ASP A 9 3.05 8.00 15.79
N ALA A 10 1.77 8.32 15.61
CA ALA A 10 0.76 7.33 15.28
C ALA A 10 1.00 6.67 13.91
N ALA A 11 1.33 7.45 12.89
CA ALA A 11 1.62 6.94 11.56
C ALA A 11 2.87 6.04 11.55
N GLU A 12 3.91 6.39 12.29
CA GLU A 12 5.12 5.57 12.42
C GLU A 12 4.84 4.24 13.12
N ARG A 13 4.01 4.23 14.17
CA ARG A 13 3.57 2.98 14.83
C ARG A 13 2.78 2.08 13.89
N VAL A 14 1.86 2.65 13.10
CA VAL A 14 1.09 1.89 12.10
C VAL A 14 2.01 1.35 11.01
N ALA A 15 2.94 2.15 10.50
CA ALA A 15 3.91 1.71 9.49
C ALA A 15 4.77 0.54 10.00
N ALA A 16 5.25 0.61 11.25
CA ALA A 16 6.02 -0.46 11.86
C ALA A 16 5.19 -1.75 12.03
N PHE A 17 3.92 -1.63 12.42
CA PHE A 17 3.02 -2.77 12.49
C PHE A 17 2.81 -3.42 11.11
N ILE A 18 2.51 -2.62 10.09
CA ILE A 18 2.31 -3.13 8.73
C ILE A 18 3.58 -3.81 8.19
N GLU A 19 4.74 -3.18 8.34
CA GLU A 19 6.02 -3.77 7.93
C GLU A 19 6.28 -5.12 8.62
N SER A 20 5.93 -5.25 9.90
CA SER A 20 6.06 -6.52 10.62
C SER A 20 5.16 -7.63 10.06
N LYS A 21 4.03 -7.27 9.44
CA LYS A 21 3.04 -8.18 8.86
C LYS A 21 3.30 -8.52 7.40
N LEU A 22 4.09 -7.70 6.69
CA LEU A 22 4.34 -7.81 5.25
C LEU A 22 5.67 -8.48 4.87
N LYS A 23 6.45 -8.98 5.84
CA LYS A 23 7.85 -9.42 5.65
C LYS A 23 8.10 -10.35 4.46
N ASP A 24 7.13 -11.19 4.09
CA ASP A 24 7.33 -12.24 3.08
C ASP A 24 6.63 -11.94 1.74
N SER A 25 5.48 -11.25 1.75
CA SER A 25 4.65 -11.08 0.55
C SER A 25 4.53 -9.64 0.06
N PHE A 26 4.77 -8.63 0.91
CA PHE A 26 4.49 -7.21 0.62
C PHE A 26 3.08 -6.87 0.09
N ILE A 27 2.14 -7.81 0.12
CA ILE A 27 0.72 -7.61 -0.19
C ILE A 27 -0.07 -7.91 1.09
N PRO A 28 -0.87 -6.96 1.60
CA PRO A 28 -1.70 -7.19 2.78
C PRO A 28 -2.70 -8.33 2.56
N LYS A 29 -2.91 -9.13 3.60
CA LYS A 29 -4.18 -9.85 3.76
C LYS A 29 -5.30 -8.83 4.01
N TRP A 30 -6.53 -9.19 3.68
CA TRP A 30 -7.70 -8.36 3.97
C TRP A 30 -7.79 -7.98 5.46
N ASP A 31 -7.37 -8.88 6.36
CA ASP A 31 -7.18 -8.64 7.80
C ASP A 31 -5.84 -9.23 8.28
N TYR A 32 -4.99 -8.40 8.91
CA TYR A 32 -3.69 -8.79 9.48
C TYR A 32 -3.78 -9.74 10.69
N ALA A 33 -4.95 -9.90 11.27
CA ALA A 33 -5.26 -10.82 12.37
C ALA A 33 -5.92 -12.12 11.89
N ALA A 34 -6.33 -12.21 10.63
CA ALA A 34 -6.96 -13.41 10.11
C ALA A 34 -6.00 -14.61 10.15
N ALA A 35 -6.52 -15.74 10.62
CA ALA A 35 -5.77 -16.96 10.84
C ALA A 35 -5.80 -17.84 9.59
N GLY A 36 -4.62 -18.22 9.08
CA GLY A 36 -4.50 -19.14 7.96
C GLY A 36 -3.75 -18.55 6.78
N ASP A 37 -3.12 -19.43 6.00
CA ASP A 37 -2.28 -19.07 4.85
C ASP A 37 -3.09 -18.86 3.57
N GLN A 38 -4.40 -19.06 3.61
CA GLN A 38 -5.33 -18.97 2.48
C GLN A 38 -6.33 -17.81 2.61
N GLU A 39 -6.07 -16.88 3.52
CA GLU A 39 -6.88 -15.67 3.66
C GLU A 39 -6.73 -14.78 2.42
N PRO A 40 -7.83 -14.20 1.90
CA PRO A 40 -7.76 -13.39 0.70
C PRO A 40 -6.92 -12.14 0.92
N LEU A 41 -6.30 -11.68 -0.16
CA LEU A 41 -5.46 -10.49 -0.16
C LEU A 41 -6.31 -9.24 -0.33
N ASP A 42 -5.69 -8.10 0.01
CA ASP A 42 -6.22 -6.80 -0.35
C ASP A 42 -5.13 -5.89 -0.95
N SER A 43 -5.05 -5.93 -2.27
CA SER A 43 -4.15 -5.08 -3.06
C SER A 43 -4.44 -3.58 -2.86
N SER A 44 -5.69 -3.22 -2.57
CA SER A 44 -6.10 -1.84 -2.35
C SER A 44 -5.51 -1.26 -1.06
N ALA A 45 -5.50 -2.04 0.03
CA ALA A 45 -4.79 -1.69 1.26
C ALA A 45 -3.29 -1.54 1.02
N GLY A 46 -2.70 -2.36 0.15
CA GLY A 46 -1.30 -2.24 -0.26
C GLY A 46 -1.02 -0.90 -0.93
N ALA A 47 -1.83 -0.53 -1.92
CA ALA A 47 -1.72 0.73 -2.64
C ALA A 47 -1.89 1.97 -1.73
N ILE A 48 -2.89 1.95 -0.85
CA ILE A 48 -3.14 3.01 0.14
C ILE A 48 -1.95 3.15 1.10
N THR A 49 -1.44 2.02 1.59
CA THR A 49 -0.28 1.96 2.49
C THR A 49 0.95 2.57 1.82
N ALA A 50 1.26 2.16 0.59
CA ALA A 50 2.40 2.70 -0.15
C ALA A 50 2.31 4.23 -0.31
N TYR A 51 1.14 4.75 -0.67
CA TYR A 51 0.94 6.20 -0.74
C TYR A 51 1.15 6.89 0.62
N GLY A 52 0.65 6.30 1.70
CA GLY A 52 0.85 6.77 3.07
C GLY A 52 2.33 6.83 3.46
N LEU A 53 3.10 5.78 3.16
CA LEU A 53 4.52 5.67 3.44
C LEU A 53 5.36 6.72 2.70
N VAL A 54 5.06 6.98 1.42
CA VAL A 54 5.72 8.05 0.66
C VAL A 54 5.49 9.42 1.32
N ARG A 55 4.27 9.66 1.84
CA ARG A 55 3.96 10.90 2.56
C ARG A 55 4.66 10.96 3.91
N LEU A 56 4.73 9.84 4.63
CA LEU A 56 5.41 9.74 5.91
C LEU A 56 6.91 10.06 5.75
N ALA A 57 7.57 9.48 4.73
CA ALA A 57 8.96 9.79 4.38
C ALA A 57 9.21 11.29 4.21
N ARG A 58 8.28 12.02 3.55
CA ARG A 58 8.43 13.47 3.32
C ARG A 58 8.41 14.27 4.62
N VAL A 59 7.61 13.84 5.60
CA VAL A 59 7.45 14.52 6.90
C VAL A 59 8.59 14.16 7.85
N THR A 60 8.94 12.88 7.95
CA THR A 60 9.96 12.37 8.89
C THR A 60 11.38 12.47 8.35
N LYS A 61 11.54 12.66 7.03
CA LYS A 61 12.81 12.56 6.31
C LYS A 61 13.47 11.19 6.40
N ASN A 62 12.72 10.15 6.77
CA ASN A 62 13.21 8.80 6.89
C ASN A 62 13.03 8.02 5.56
N VAL A 63 14.15 7.71 4.90
CA VAL A 63 14.19 7.03 3.60
C VAL A 63 13.64 5.60 3.65
N ARG A 64 13.65 4.94 4.81
CA ARG A 64 13.13 3.58 4.97
C ARG A 64 11.66 3.47 4.55
N TYR A 65 10.86 4.51 4.75
CA TYR A 65 9.48 4.51 4.30
C TYR A 65 9.33 4.57 2.78
N LEU A 66 10.28 5.21 2.06
CA LEU A 66 10.30 5.15 0.59
C LEU A 66 10.68 3.74 0.10
N GLN A 67 11.64 3.10 0.76
CA GLN A 67 12.05 1.73 0.42
C GLN A 67 10.90 0.74 0.61
N LEU A 68 10.20 0.82 1.74
CA LEU A 68 9.03 -0.03 2.00
C LEU A 68 7.89 0.25 1.00
N ALA A 69 7.62 1.52 0.69
CA ALA A 69 6.63 1.87 -0.33
C ALA A 69 7.00 1.31 -1.70
N HIS A 70 8.27 1.37 -2.09
CA HIS A 70 8.78 0.79 -3.33
C HIS A 70 8.56 -0.72 -3.35
N SER A 71 8.96 -1.46 -2.31
CA SER A 71 8.75 -2.91 -2.22
C SER A 71 7.28 -3.31 -2.36
N ILE A 72 6.37 -2.56 -1.74
CA ILE A 72 4.92 -2.80 -1.88
C ILE A 72 4.48 -2.57 -3.33
N LEU A 73 4.82 -1.42 -3.93
CA LEU A 73 4.40 -1.10 -5.30
C LEU A 73 4.99 -2.03 -6.35
N ASP A 74 6.25 -2.42 -6.19
CA ASP A 74 6.92 -3.40 -7.05
C ASP A 74 6.19 -4.75 -6.99
N THR A 75 5.84 -5.20 -5.78
CA THR A 75 5.13 -6.47 -5.62
C THR A 75 3.70 -6.42 -6.17
N LEU A 76 2.97 -5.32 -5.95
CA LEU A 76 1.65 -5.10 -6.57
C LEU A 76 1.75 -5.08 -8.10
N SER A 77 2.78 -4.46 -8.66
CA SER A 77 3.01 -4.43 -10.12
C SER A 77 3.34 -5.82 -10.67
N ALA A 78 4.02 -6.66 -9.89
CA ALA A 78 4.41 -7.99 -10.32
C ALA A 78 3.29 -9.03 -10.18
N GLN A 79 2.42 -8.90 -9.17
CA GLN A 79 1.51 -9.97 -8.76
C GLN A 79 0.02 -9.58 -8.77
N CYS A 80 -0.30 -8.28 -8.85
CA CYS A 80 -1.68 -7.80 -8.69
C CYS A 80 -2.19 -6.99 -9.87
N LEU A 81 -1.48 -6.89 -10.99
CA LEU A 81 -2.03 -6.25 -12.18
C LEU A 81 -3.20 -7.08 -12.73
N ALA A 82 -4.30 -6.40 -13.06
CA ALA A 82 -5.43 -7.03 -13.70
C ALA A 82 -5.08 -7.48 -15.14
N SER A 83 -5.93 -8.34 -15.72
CA SER A 83 -5.80 -8.72 -17.13
C SER A 83 -5.83 -7.48 -18.03
N PRO A 84 -5.10 -7.44 -19.16
CA PRO A 84 -5.19 -6.34 -20.12
C PRO A 84 -6.60 -6.02 -20.63
N ASP A 85 -7.52 -6.98 -20.53
CA ASP A 85 -8.91 -6.88 -20.98
C ASP A 85 -9.85 -6.33 -19.88
N ALA A 86 -9.33 -6.12 -18.67
CA ALA A 86 -10.09 -5.57 -17.55
C ALA A 86 -10.13 -4.03 -17.59
N ASP A 87 -11.21 -3.45 -17.08
CA ASP A 87 -11.36 -2.00 -16.92
C ASP A 87 -10.58 -1.44 -15.71
N SER A 88 -9.93 -2.31 -14.92
CA SER A 88 -9.19 -1.99 -13.70
C SER A 88 -7.68 -2.14 -13.87
N ILE A 89 -6.91 -1.50 -12.97
CA ILE A 89 -5.45 -1.63 -12.94
C ILE A 89 -5.03 -2.77 -12.02
N LEU A 90 -5.57 -2.82 -10.80
CA LEU A 90 -5.27 -3.85 -9.81
C LEU A 90 -6.41 -4.88 -9.69
N ALA A 91 -6.03 -6.14 -9.51
CA ALA A 91 -6.87 -7.24 -9.06
C ALA A 91 -6.58 -7.58 -7.58
N HIS A 92 -7.23 -8.62 -7.05
CA HIS A 92 -6.96 -9.20 -5.72
C HIS A 92 -7.17 -8.23 -4.55
N ALA A 93 -8.23 -7.42 -4.62
CA ALA A 93 -8.73 -6.62 -3.50
C ALA A 93 -9.89 -7.34 -2.80
N THR A 94 -9.99 -7.15 -1.47
CA THR A 94 -11.09 -7.69 -0.67
C THR A 94 -11.73 -6.58 0.16
N ALA A 95 -12.96 -6.22 -0.18
CA ALA A 95 -13.66 -5.07 0.40
C ALA A 95 -14.43 -5.43 1.68
N ASP A 96 -15.20 -6.52 1.67
CA ASP A 96 -16.07 -6.88 2.80
C ASP A 96 -16.27 -8.41 2.88
N LEU A 97 -15.22 -9.11 3.35
CA LEU A 97 -15.27 -10.55 3.57
C LEU A 97 -16.39 -10.99 4.54
N PRO A 98 -16.63 -10.31 5.69
CA PRO A 98 -17.67 -10.71 6.65
C PRO A 98 -19.08 -10.78 6.06
N HIS A 99 -19.38 -9.96 5.05
CA HIS A 99 -20.67 -9.97 4.36
C HIS A 99 -20.65 -10.68 3.00
N GLY A 100 -19.51 -11.23 2.58
CA GLY A 100 -19.40 -11.95 1.32
C GLY A 100 -19.36 -11.06 0.08
N LEU A 101 -18.89 -9.81 0.20
CA LEU A 101 -18.96 -8.81 -0.88
C LEU A 101 -17.57 -8.32 -1.29
N GLY A 102 -17.35 -8.23 -2.61
CA GLY A 102 -16.12 -7.66 -3.18
C GLY A 102 -14.89 -8.44 -2.75
N ILE A 103 -14.89 -9.77 -2.89
CA ILE A 103 -13.81 -10.66 -2.46
C ILE A 103 -13.00 -11.07 -3.67
N ASP A 104 -11.68 -10.85 -3.62
CA ASP A 104 -10.78 -11.14 -4.74
C ASP A 104 -11.19 -10.42 -6.04
N GLU A 105 -11.62 -9.17 -5.90
CA GLU A 105 -12.12 -8.33 -6.98
C GLU A 105 -11.19 -7.12 -7.24
N SER A 106 -11.56 -6.26 -8.17
CA SER A 106 -10.91 -4.95 -8.37
C SER A 106 -11.67 -3.85 -7.63
N THR A 107 -10.95 -2.81 -7.20
CA THR A 107 -11.56 -1.65 -6.54
C THR A 107 -11.10 -0.34 -7.18
N ALA A 108 -12.04 0.55 -7.48
CA ALA A 108 -11.73 1.85 -8.07
C ALA A 108 -10.81 2.71 -7.19
N TYR A 109 -10.92 2.57 -5.87
CA TYR A 109 -10.03 3.26 -4.93
C TYR A 109 -8.64 2.63 -4.86
N GLY A 110 -8.52 1.30 -5.03
CA GLY A 110 -7.23 0.62 -5.18
C GLY A 110 -6.44 1.19 -6.36
N ASP A 111 -7.06 1.25 -7.53
CA ASP A 111 -6.46 1.82 -8.75
C ASP A 111 -6.05 3.28 -8.57
N PHE A 112 -6.93 4.09 -7.99
CA PHE A 112 -6.65 5.49 -7.70
C PHE A 112 -5.42 5.65 -6.81
N TYR A 113 -5.34 4.91 -5.69
CA TYR A 113 -4.21 5.02 -4.78
C TYR A 113 -2.93 4.41 -5.36
N PHE A 114 -3.04 3.38 -6.18
CA PHE A 114 -1.88 2.76 -6.83
C PHE A 114 -1.19 3.76 -7.77
N LEU A 115 -1.95 4.38 -8.67
CA LEU A 115 -1.42 5.41 -9.56
C LEU A 115 -0.87 6.61 -8.77
N LYS A 116 -1.59 7.04 -7.73
CA LYS A 116 -1.16 8.16 -6.87
C LYS A 116 0.13 7.85 -6.13
N ALA A 117 0.30 6.61 -5.67
CA ALA A 117 1.52 6.14 -5.00
C ALA A 117 2.71 6.10 -5.95
N LEU A 118 2.53 5.56 -7.16
CA LEU A 118 3.57 5.53 -8.21
C LEU A 118 4.06 6.93 -8.57
N LEU A 119 3.12 7.86 -8.82
CA LEU A 119 3.46 9.25 -9.12
C LEU A 119 4.19 9.92 -7.95
N ALA A 120 3.70 9.74 -6.72
CA ALA A 120 4.32 10.33 -5.54
C ALA A 120 5.72 9.78 -5.25
N LEU A 121 5.93 8.48 -5.49
CA LEU A 121 7.22 7.82 -5.33
C LEU A 121 8.22 8.28 -6.39
N ARG A 122 7.81 8.31 -7.67
CA ARG A 122 8.62 8.87 -8.76
C ARG A 122 9.09 10.28 -8.43
N ASP A 123 8.17 11.16 -8.03
CA ASP A 123 8.51 12.54 -7.69
C ASP A 123 9.46 12.62 -6.47
N ALA A 124 9.30 11.74 -5.48
CA ALA A 124 10.20 11.68 -4.33
C ALA A 124 11.62 11.23 -4.73
N MET A 125 11.74 10.26 -5.65
CA MET A 125 13.02 9.77 -6.16
C MET A 125 13.72 10.78 -7.06
N SER A 126 12.98 11.46 -7.94
CA SER A 126 13.56 12.49 -8.83
C SER A 126 14.07 13.70 -8.05
N ASN A 127 13.41 14.08 -6.95
CA ASN A 127 13.87 15.17 -6.09
C ASN A 127 15.03 14.78 -5.15
N GLY A 128 15.18 13.48 -4.82
CA GLY A 128 16.32 12.98 -4.05
C GLY A 128 17.59 12.78 -4.87
N ALA A 129 17.49 12.63 -6.20
CA ALA A 129 18.63 12.62 -7.12
C ALA A 129 19.23 14.02 -7.38
N ALA A 130 18.57 15.08 -6.90
CA ALA A 130 18.96 16.48 -7.05
C ALA A 130 19.55 17.10 -5.76
N SER A 131 19.85 16.29 -4.74
CA SER A 131 20.43 16.73 -3.46
C SER A 131 21.73 16.02 -3.14
#